data_AF-A0A1Y3BJX5-F1
#
_entry.id   AF-A0A1Y3BJX5-F1
#
_cell.length_a   1.000
_cell.length_b   1.000
_cell.length_c   1.000
_cell.angle_alpha   90.00
_cell.angle_beta   90.00
_cell.angle_gamma   90.00
#
_symmetry.space_group_name_H-M   'P 1'
#
loop_
_entity.id
_entity.type
_entity.pdbx_description
1 polymer ?
#
loop_
_entity_poly.entity_id
_entity_poly.type
_entity_poly.pdbx_seq_one_letter_code
_entity_poly.pdbx_strand_id
1 'polypeptide(L)'
;MLEGLRKCNKSYPLLGTRVEESGEHIILGTGELYLDCVMHDLRKMYSEIDIKVADPVVSFCETVVETSQIKCFAETSNKNSN
;
A
#
# COMPACT_ATOMS: atom_id res chain seq x y z
N MET A 1 -12.88 -11.60 -1.66
CA MET A 1 -11.80 -10.61 -1.87
C MET A 1 -10.72 -10.65 -0.78
N LEU A 2 -11.03 -10.32 0.49
CA LEU A 2 -10.03 -10.26 1.58
C LEU A 2 -9.25 -11.56 1.80
N GLU A 3 -9.93 -12.71 1.74
CA GLU A 3 -9.27 -14.01 1.83
C GLU A 3 -8.33 -14.25 0.63
N GLY A 4 -8.73 -13.81 -0.56
CA GLY A 4 -7.91 -13.88 -1.77
C GLY A 4 -6.65 -13.04 -1.65
N LEU A 5 -6.75 -11.81 -1.13
CA LEU A 5 -5.58 -10.95 -0.86
C LEU A 5 -4.61 -11.60 0.11
N ARG A 6 -5.12 -12.25 1.18
CA ARG A 6 -4.28 -13.00 2.13
C ARG A 6 -3.59 -14.21 1.47
N LYS A 7 -4.24 -14.89 0.52
CA LYS A 7 -3.63 -15.98 -0.24
C LYS A 7 -2.57 -15.46 -1.21
N CYS A 8 -2.83 -14.38 -1.96
CA CYS A 8 -1.84 -13.72 -2.80
C CYS A 8 -0.60 -13.31 -2.00
N ASN A 9 -0.78 -12.72 -0.81
CA ASN A 9 0.33 -12.29 0.04
C ASN A 9 1.20 -13.47 0.54
N LYS A 10 0.64 -14.68 0.61
CA LYS A 10 1.41 -15.91 0.89
C LYS A 10 2.13 -16.46 -0.34
N SER A 11 1.54 -16.33 -1.53
CA SER A 11 2.11 -16.85 -2.79
C SER A 11 3.18 -15.92 -3.39
N TYR A 12 3.08 -14.62 -3.11
CA TYR A 12 3.89 -13.57 -3.72
C TYR A 12 4.69 -12.82 -2.65
N PRO A 13 5.97 -13.17 -2.40
CA PRO A 13 6.74 -12.65 -1.25
C PRO A 13 6.99 -11.15 -1.25
N LEU A 14 7.00 -10.52 -2.43
CA LEU A 14 7.22 -9.08 -2.60
C LEU A 14 5.90 -8.29 -2.66
N LEU A 15 4.75 -8.97 -2.50
CA LEU A 15 3.45 -8.34 -2.58
C LEU A 15 3.13 -7.60 -1.27
N GLY A 16 2.98 -6.28 -1.34
CA GLY A 16 2.43 -5.51 -0.23
C GLY A 16 0.92 -5.36 -0.41
N THR A 17 0.13 -5.56 0.64
CA THR A 17 -1.30 -5.20 0.64
C THR A 17 -1.59 -4.25 1.77
N ARG A 18 -2.22 -3.10 1.47
CA ARG A 18 -2.60 -2.08 2.46
C ARG A 18 -4.07 -1.70 2.30
N VAL A 19 -4.67 -1.22 3.38
CA VAL A 19 -6.01 -0.65 3.37
C VAL A 19 -5.85 0.81 3.74
N GLU A 20 -6.25 1.69 2.83
CA GLU A 20 -6.24 3.13 3.07
C GLU A 20 -7.43 3.55 3.93
N GLU A 21 -7.35 4.73 4.55
CA GLU A 21 -8.44 5.30 5.35
C GLU A 21 -9.72 5.53 4.53
N SER A 22 -9.61 5.65 3.21
CA SER A 22 -10.73 5.68 2.26
C SER A 22 -11.48 4.35 2.14
N GLY A 23 -10.91 3.25 2.65
CA GLY A 23 -11.42 1.89 2.48
C GLY A 23 -10.91 1.18 1.21
N GLU A 24 -10.01 1.82 0.44
CA GLU A 24 -9.42 1.22 -0.75
C GLU A 24 -8.36 0.18 -0.41
N HIS A 25 -8.36 -0.93 -1.14
CA HIS A 25 -7.37 -1.99 -1.01
C HIS A 25 -6.25 -1.78 -2.03
N ILE A 26 -5.09 -1.36 -1.55
CA ILE A 26 -3.91 -1.13 -2.38
C ILE A 26 -3.05 -2.39 -2.42
N ILE A 27 -2.63 -2.76 -3.63
CA ILE A 27 -1.68 -3.83 -3.91
C ILE A 27 -0.39 -3.20 -4.45
N LEU A 28 0.71 -3.47 -3.79
CA LEU A 28 2.06 -3.01 -4.13
C LEU A 28 2.84 -4.18 -4.73
N GLY A 29 3.40 -3.98 -5.91
CA GLY A 29 4.20 -4.97 -6.63
C GLY A 29 5.37 -4.31 -7.35
N THR A 30 6.26 -5.14 -7.91
CA THR A 30 7.52 -4.67 -8.50
C THR A 30 7.41 -4.14 -9.93
N GLY A 31 6.31 -4.45 -10.63
CA GLY A 31 6.10 -4.02 -12.01
C GLY A 31 4.82 -4.59 -12.63
N GLU A 32 4.61 -4.25 -13.90
CA GLU A 32 3.37 -4.55 -14.63
C GLU A 32 3.10 -6.05 -14.73
N LEU A 33 4.07 -6.83 -15.22
CA LEU A 33 3.91 -8.28 -15.38
C LEU A 33 3.65 -8.97 -14.04
N TYR A 34 4.31 -8.50 -12.97
CA TYR A 34 4.11 -9.04 -11.63
C TYR A 34 2.67 -8.81 -11.15
N LEU A 35 2.18 -7.58 -11.31
CA LEU A 35 0.81 -7.22 -10.94
C LEU A 35 -0.23 -7.91 -11.81
N ASP A 36 0.04 -8.12 -13.10
CA ASP A 36 -0.87 -8.85 -13.99
C ASP A 36 -1.07 -10.30 -13.53
N CYS A 37 0.02 -11.01 -13.22
CA CYS A 37 -0.04 -12.36 -12.64
C CYS A 37 -0.81 -12.39 -11.31
N VAL A 38 -0.51 -11.44 -10.41
CA VAL A 38 -1.21 -11.36 -9.11
C VAL A 38 -2.71 -11.11 -9.29
N MET A 39 -3.09 -10.21 -10.20
CA MET A 39 -4.49 -9.89 -10.46
C MET A 39 -5.21 -11.05 -11.14
N HIS A 40 -4.53 -11.78 -12.02
CA HIS A 40 -5.04 -13.01 -12.62
C HIS A 40 -5.37 -14.04 -11.55
N ASP A 41 -4.44 -14.33 -10.65
CA ASP A 41 -4.62 -15.32 -9.59
C ASP A 41 -5.67 -14.88 -8.58
N LEU A 42 -5.70 -13.59 -8.24
CA LEU A 42 -6.70 -13.05 -7.35
C LEU A 42 -8.12 -13.24 -7.92
N ARG A 43 -8.33 -12.92 -9.21
CA ARG A 43 -9.64 -13.04 -9.88
C ARG A 43 -10.04 -14.50 -10.12
N LYS A 44 -9.13 -15.34 -10.66
CA LYS A 44 -9.47 -16.68 -11.15
C LYS A 44 -9.19 -17.81 -10.16
N MET A 45 -8.14 -17.70 -9.35
CA MET A 45 -7.67 -18.82 -8.51
C MET A 45 -8.17 -18.71 -7.07
N TYR A 46 -8.17 -17.51 -6.49
CA TYR A 46 -8.37 -17.37 -5.04
C TYR A 46 -9.71 -16.82 -4.62
N SER A 47 -10.42 -16.09 -5.49
CA SER A 47 -11.65 -15.42 -5.08
C SER A 47 -12.84 -15.55 -6.02
N GLU A 48 -12.67 -16.03 -7.26
CA GLU A 48 -13.75 -16.25 -8.24
C GLU A 48 -14.76 -15.08 -8.33
N ILE A 49 -14.25 -13.85 -8.20
CA ILE A 49 -15.05 -12.62 -8.24
C ILE A 49 -14.49 -11.65 -9.26
N ASP A 50 -15.39 -10.83 -9.81
CA ASP A 50 -15.00 -9.70 -10.65
C ASP A 50 -14.42 -8.57 -9.81
N ILE A 51 -13.18 -8.20 -10.10
CA ILE A 51 -12.43 -7.15 -9.39
C ILE A 51 -12.18 -5.99 -10.34
N LYS A 52 -12.76 -4.84 -10.00
CA LYS A 52 -12.45 -3.56 -10.65
C LYS A 52 -11.08 -3.09 -10.21
N VAL A 53 -10.23 -2.79 -11.17
CA VAL A 53 -8.86 -2.33 -10.94
C VAL A 53 -8.75 -0.90 -11.45
N ALA A 54 -8.17 -0.02 -10.65
CA ALA A 54 -7.87 1.35 -11.02
C ALA A 54 -6.57 1.40 -11.86
N ASP A 55 -6.32 2.55 -12.50
CA ASP A 55 -5.08 2.74 -13.24
C ASP A 55 -3.86 2.61 -12.32
N PRO A 56 -2.80 1.88 -12.73
CA PRO A 56 -1.65 1.62 -11.89
C PRO A 56 -0.89 2.91 -11.59
N VAL A 57 -0.55 3.11 -10.32
CA VAL A 57 0.23 4.25 -9.81
C VAL A 57 1.43 3.78 -9.02
N VAL A 58 2.41 4.68 -8.85
CA VAL A 58 3.63 4.41 -8.09
C VAL A 58 3.56 5.07 -6.71
N SER A 59 4.22 4.44 -5.73
CA SER A 59 4.42 5.05 -4.42
C SER A 59 5.50 6.14 -4.50
N PHE A 60 5.16 7.35 -4.06
CA PHE A 60 6.12 8.45 -3.95
C PHE A 60 6.76 8.47 -2.57
N CYS A 61 8.01 8.92 -2.50
CA CYS A 61 8.70 9.22 -1.26
C CYS A 61 8.95 10.73 -1.19
N GLU A 62 8.77 11.31 0.00
CA GLU A 62 9.03 12.72 0.24
C GLU A 62 10.48 12.93 0.69
N THR A 63 11.06 14.08 0.35
CA THR A 63 12.43 14.45 0.76
C THR A 63 12.54 15.96 0.96
N VAL A 64 13.55 16.40 1.70
CA VAL A 64 13.87 17.81 1.92
C VAL A 64 15.24 18.12 1.32
N VAL A 65 15.32 19.18 0.51
CA VAL A 65 16.58 19.60 -0.12
C VAL A 65 17.33 20.60 0.77
N GLU A 66 16.61 21.49 1.44
CA GLU A 66 17.18 22.56 2.25
C GLU A 66 16.79 22.41 3.73
N THR A 67 17.63 22.99 4.60
CA THR A 67 17.36 23.05 6.04
C THR A 67 16.17 23.95 6.34
N SER A 68 15.34 23.58 7.32
CA SER A 68 14.20 24.41 7.72
C SER A 68 14.66 25.79 8.21
N GLN A 69 13.98 26.85 7.75
CA GLN A 69 14.30 28.23 8.16
C GLN A 69 13.99 28.51 9.63
N ILE A 70 13.08 27.71 10.21
CA ILE A 70 12.58 27.87 11.58
C ILE A 70 12.81 26.56 12.34
N LYS A 71 13.16 26.68 13.62
CA LYS A 71 13.20 25.54 14.56
C LYS A 71 11.77 25.21 14.98
N CYS A 72 11.30 24.01 14.66
CA CYS A 72 9.99 23.53 15.07
C CYS A 72 10.01 23.15 16.56
N PHE A 73 8.94 23.50 17.28
CA PHE A 73 8.69 23.07 18.66
C PHE A 73 7.38 22.27 18.69
N ALA A 74 7.33 21.19 19.46
CA ALA A 74 6.14 20.38 19.65
C ALA A 74 5.90 20.18 21.15
N GLU A 75 4.67 20.43 21.61
CA GLU A 75 4.24 20.14 22.97
C GLU A 75 3.32 18.92 22.95
N THR A 76 3.59 17.96 23.85
CA THR A 76 2.70 16.82 24.05
C THR A 76 1.60 17.20 25.04
N SER A 77 0.41 16.60 24.92
CA SER A 77 -0.71 16.86 25.86
C SER A 77 -0.39 16.49 27.31
N ASN A 78 0.58 15.58 27.51
CA ASN A 78 1.16 15.30 28.80
C ASN A 78 2.34 16.25 28.98
N LYS A 79 2.16 17.36 29.70
CA LYS A 79 3.08 18.52 29.86
C LYS A 79 4.54 18.23 30.28
N ASN A 80 4.97 16.97 30.30
CA ASN A 80 6.35 16.52 30.32
C ASN A 80 6.77 16.00 28.95
N SER A 81 7.47 16.86 28.20
CA SER A 81 8.33 16.46 27.09
C SER A 81 9.77 16.79 27.50
N ASN A 82 10.51 15.78 27.97
CA ASN A 82 11.94 15.89 28.29
C ASN A 82 12.77 16.20 27.04
#